data_AF-A0A346XY13-F1
#
_entry.id   AF-A0A346XY13-F1
#
_cell.length_a   1.000
_cell.length_b   1.000
_cell.length_c   1.000
_cell.angle_alpha   90.00
_cell.angle_beta   90.00
_cell.angle_gamma   90.00
#
_symmetry.space_group_name_H-M   'P 1'
#
loop_
_entity.id
_entity.type
_entity.pdbx_description
1 polymer ?
#
loop_
_entity_poly.entity_id
_entity_poly.type
_entity_poly.pdbx_seq_one_letter_code
_entity_poly.pdbx_strand_id
1 'polypeptide(L)' 'MDSLEDKLFVLNDEVRVHPGHGDDTTLGAERPHLQEWRDRGW' A
#
# COMPACT_ATOMS: atom_id res chain seq x y z
N MET A 1 11.72 -9.03 2.73
CA MET A 1 11.13 -7.69 2.89
C MET A 1 9.69 -7.84 2.45
N ASP A 2 8.85 -8.35 3.34
CA ASP A 2 7.49 -8.80 2.98
C ASP A 2 6.47 -8.41 4.06
N SER A 3 6.92 -7.71 5.12
CA SER A 3 6.05 -7.35 6.26
C SER A 3 4.92 -6.39 5.90
N LEU A 4 5.00 -5.69 4.77
CA LEU A 4 3.96 -4.77 4.34
C LEU A 4 2.88 -5.52 3.54
N GLU A 5 3.28 -6.44 2.68
CA GLU A 5 2.37 -7.34 1.95
C GLU A 5 1.65 -8.28 2.93
N ASP A 6 2.37 -8.91 3.86
CA ASP A 6 1.81 -9.86 4.83
C ASP A 6 0.94 -9.22 5.92
N LYS A 7 1.10 -7.92 6.22
CA LYS A 7 0.35 -7.26 7.31
C LYS A 7 -0.67 -6.27 6.83
N LEU A 8 -0.39 -5.55 5.75
CA LEU A 8 -1.25 -4.48 5.27
C LEU A 8 -2.11 -4.96 4.10
N PHE A 9 -1.53 -5.67 3.13
CA PHE A 9 -2.28 -6.13 1.95
C PHE A 9 -3.13 -7.38 2.19
N VAL A 10 -3.10 -7.95 3.39
CA VAL A 10 -4.10 -8.94 3.84
C VAL A 10 -5.43 -8.30 4.25
N LEU A 11 -5.46 -6.97 4.40
CA LEU A 11 -6.67 -6.22 4.74
C LEU A 11 -7.52 -5.95 3.49
N ASN A 12 -8.78 -5.57 3.73
CA ASN A 12 -9.76 -5.28 2.69
C ASN A 12 -9.35 -4.02 1.87
N ASP A 13 -9.68 -4.02 0.58
CA ASP A 13 -9.37 -2.97 -0.37
C ASP A 13 -10.02 -1.62 -0.05
N GLU A 14 -11.10 -1.60 0.72
CA GLU A 14 -11.78 -0.39 1.19
C GLU A 14 -11.06 0.32 2.35
N VAL A 15 -10.03 -0.31 2.93
CA VAL A 15 -9.25 0.30 4.02
C VAL A 15 -8.55 1.54 3.50
N ARG A 16 -8.77 2.64 4.22
CA ARG A 16 -8.20 3.94 3.88
C ARG A 16 -6.74 4.02 4.32
N VAL A 17 -5.89 4.49 3.43
CA VAL A 17 -4.48 4.73 3.65
C VAL A 17 -4.26 6.23 3.71
N HIS A 18 -3.62 6.69 4.78
CA HIS A 18 -3.28 8.09 5.01
C HIS A 18 -1.76 8.25 4.92
N PRO A 19 -1.21 8.50 3.72
CA PRO A 19 0.23 8.61 3.54
C PRO A 19 0.77 9.87 4.22
N GLY A 20 2.06 9.87 4.55
CA GLY A 20 2.73 11.04 5.14
C GLY A 20 2.82 12.25 4.20
N HIS A 21 2.57 12.05 2.90
CA HIS A 21 2.51 13.08 1.87
C HIS A 21 1.53 12.66 0.78
N GLY A 22 0.82 13.63 0.18
CA GLY A 22 -0.19 13.39 -0.85
C GLY A 22 -1.60 13.25 -0.28
N ASP A 23 -2.53 12.88 -1.15
CA ASP A 23 -3.94 12.69 -0.78
C ASP A 23 -4.19 11.31 -0.17
N ASP A 24 -5.29 11.20 0.57
CA ASP A 24 -5.78 9.93 1.09
C ASP A 24 -6.11 8.96 -0.06
N THR A 25 -5.77 7.69 0.13
CA THR A 25 -6.02 6.62 -0.84
C THR A 25 -6.63 5.40 -0.15
N THR A 26 -6.78 4.27 -0.85
CA THR A 26 -7.21 3.00 -0.28
C THR A 26 -6.24 1.88 -0.63
N LEU A 27 -6.25 0.80 0.15
CA LEU A 27 -5.39 -0.36 -0.15
C LEU A 27 -5.65 -0.94 -1.53
N GLY A 28 -6.91 -0.99 -1.97
CA GLY A 28 -7.24 -1.47 -3.31
C GLY A 28 -6.65 -0.62 -4.42
N ALA A 29 -6.61 0.70 -4.21
CA ALA A 29 -6.01 1.63 -5.17
C ALA A 29 -4.48 1.48 -5.24
N GLU A 30 -3.81 1.21 -4.11
CA GLU A 30 -2.35 1.07 -4.05
C GLU A 30 -1.84 -0.34 -4.39
N ARG A 31 -2.69 -1.37 -4.32
CA ARG A 31 -2.34 -2.78 -4.59
C ARG A 31 -1.63 -3.01 -5.94
N PRO A 32 -2.05 -2.41 -7.08
CA PRO A 32 -1.31 -2.56 -8.34
C PRO A 32 0.04 -1.82 -8.35
N HIS A 33 0.28 -0.88 -7.43
CA HIS A 33 1.52 -0.09 -7.32
C HIS A 33 2.57 -0.72 -6.40
N LEU A 34 2.25 -1.87 -5.79
CA LEU A 34 3.14 -2.63 -4.90
C LEU A 34 4.54 -2.85 -5.46
N GLN A 35 4.64 -3.24 -6.74
CA GLN A 35 5.92 -3.49 -7.38
C GLN A 35 6.73 -2.19 -7.53
N GLU A 36 6.08 -1.09 -7.91
CA GLU A 36 6.74 0.22 -8.01
C GLU A 36 7.30 0.65 -6.66
N TRP A 37 6.55 0.44 -5.59
CA TRP A 37 7.00 0.75 -4.25
C TRP A 37 8.21 -0.11 -3.85
N ARG A 38 8.18 -1.42 -4.16
CA ARG A 38 9.30 -2.36 -3.97
C ARG A 38 10.55 -1.94 -4.72
N ASP A 39 10.41 -1.50 -5.96
CA ASP A 39 11.52 -1.05 -6.81
C ASP A 39 12.08 0.30 -6.34
N ARG A 40 11.23 1.16 -5.78
CA ARG A 40 11.63 2.42 -5.14
C ARG A 40 12.29 2.20 -3.78
N GLY A 41 12.29 0.97 -3.27
CA GLY A 41 12.84 0.61 -1.96
C GLY A 41 12.14 1.37 -0.84
N TRP A 42 10.84 1.65 -1.01
CA TRP A 42 9.95 2.13 0.05
C TRP A 42 10.37 1.70 1.46
#